data_AF-A0A953E0W0-F1
#
_entry.id   AF-A0A953E0W0-F1
#
_cell.length_a   1.000
_cell.length_b   1.000
_cell.length_c   1.000
_cell.angle_alpha   90.00
_cell.angle_beta   90.00
_cell.angle_gamma   90.00
#
_symmetry.space_group_name_H-M   'P 1'
#
loop_
_entity.id
_entity.type
_entity.pdbx_description
1 polymer ?
#
loop_
_entity_poly.entity_id
_entity_poly.type
_entity_poly.pdbx_seq_one_letter_code
_entity_poly.pdbx_strand_id
1 'polypeptide(L)' 'AEMEALTLDAGGVVVRYGQFYGPDTYYPTTLPDPPRIHIDDAARRTVPLLDAASGVVVLTDEP' A
#
# COMPACT_ATOMS: atom_id res chain seq x y z
N ALA A 1 13.76 0.20 5.51
CA ALA A 1 14.49 0.30 4.24
C ALA A 1 15.23 -0.99 3.90
N GLU A 2 15.92 -1.65 4.83
CA GLU A 2 16.68 -2.90 4.52
C GLU A 2 15.80 -4.00 3.88
N MET A 3 14.63 -4.29 4.45
CA MET A 3 13.69 -5.25 3.87
C MET A 3 13.17 -4.84 2.49
N GLU A 4 12.97 -3.53 2.25
CA GLU A 4 12.56 -3.03 0.93
C GLU A 4 13.67 -3.27 -0.09
N ALA A 5 14.93 -2.99 0.27
CA ALA A 5 16.07 -3.22 -0.60
C ALA A 5 16.23 -4.72 -0.94
N LEU A 6 16.15 -5.61 0.05
CA LEU A 6 16.22 -7.06 -0.17
C LEU A 6 15.07 -7.57 -1.05
N THR A 7 13.88 -7.00 -0.91
CA THR A 7 12.73 -7.36 -1.76
C THR A 7 12.99 -7.00 -3.22
N LEU A 8 13.53 -5.79 -3.46
CA LEU A 8 13.85 -5.32 -4.81
C LEU A 8 14.99 -6.14 -5.44
N ASP A 9 16.03 -6.45 -4.67
CA ASP A 9 17.16 -7.31 -5.10
C ASP A 9 16.69 -8.71 -5.49
N ALA A 10 15.66 -9.24 -4.81
CA ALA A 10 15.02 -10.51 -5.15
C ALA A 10 14.05 -10.43 -6.34
N GLY A 11 13.89 -9.25 -6.97
CA GLY A 11 12.95 -9.03 -8.07
C GLY A 11 11.49 -8.88 -7.64
N GLY A 12 11.23 -8.66 -6.35
CA GLY A 12 9.89 -8.43 -5.80
C GLY A 12 9.43 -6.98 -5.94
N VAL A 13 8.14 -6.76 -5.63
CA VAL A 13 7.53 -5.43 -5.61
C VAL A 13 7.39 -4.94 -4.18
N VAL A 14 7.77 -3.69 -3.92
CA VAL A 14 7.54 -3.01 -2.65
C VAL A 14 6.33 -2.10 -2.80
N VAL A 15 5.29 -2.34 -2.01
CA VAL A 15 4.09 -1.50 -1.99
C VAL A 15 4.06 -0.64 -0.74
N ARG A 16 4.07 0.68 -0.93
CA ARG A 16 3.97 1.67 0.16
C ARG A 16 2.56 2.23 0.19
N TYR A 17 1.84 1.95 1.28
CA TYR A 17 0.48 2.43 1.46
C TYR A 17 0.46 3.78 2.21
N GLY A 18 -0.56 4.59 1.93
CA GLY A 18 -0.98 5.63 2.87
C GLY A 18 -1.54 5.04 4.17
N GLN A 19 -1.90 5.88 5.12
CA GLN A 19 -2.60 5.45 6.33
C GLN A 19 -3.91 4.74 5.99
N PHE A 20 -4.10 3.53 6.50
CA PHE A 20 -5.33 2.76 6.28
C PHE A 20 -6.50 3.34 7.06
N TYR A 21 -7.66 3.42 6.41
CA TYR A 21 -8.95 3.67 7.06
C TYR A 21 -10.04 2.75 6.51
N GLY A 22 -11.15 2.65 7.23
CA GLY A 22 -12.23 1.70 6.95
C GLY A 22 -12.29 0.56 7.97
N PRO A 23 -13.25 -0.37 7.82
CA PRO A 23 -13.55 -1.41 8.81
C PRO A 23 -12.30 -2.17 9.29
N ASP A 24 -12.26 -2.49 10.58
CA ASP A 24 -11.17 -3.26 11.23
C ASP A 24 -9.76 -2.65 11.13
N THR A 25 -9.65 -1.37 10.76
CA THR A 25 -8.40 -0.59 10.83
C THR A 25 -8.31 0.22 12.13
N TYR A 26 -7.18 0.89 12.34
CA TYR A 26 -7.04 1.88 13.42
C TYR A 26 -7.96 3.11 13.24
N TYR A 27 -8.36 3.41 12.01
CA TYR A 27 -9.26 4.50 11.64
C TYR A 27 -10.56 3.94 11.03
N PRO A 28 -11.42 3.30 11.84
CA PRO A 28 -12.58 2.56 11.32
C PRO A 28 -13.68 3.46 10.76
N THR A 29 -13.85 4.64 11.34
CA THR A 29 -14.89 5.61 10.96
C THR A 29 -14.38 7.04 10.82
N THR A 30 -13.13 7.28 11.22
CA THR A 30 -12.44 8.57 11.12
C THR A 30 -11.50 8.56 9.93
N LEU A 31 -11.27 9.73 9.33
CA LEU A 31 -10.38 9.85 8.19
C LEU A 31 -9.01 10.37 8.65
N PRO A 32 -7.92 9.59 8.57
CA PRO A 32 -6.58 10.01 9.02
C PRO A 32 -5.98 11.04 8.07
N ASP A 33 -5.01 11.84 8.51
CA ASP A 33 -4.36 12.82 7.64
C ASP A 33 -3.72 12.15 6.40
N PRO A 34 -3.76 12.81 5.23
CA PRO A 34 -3.14 12.28 4.02
C PRO A 34 -1.61 12.21 4.17
N PRO A 35 -0.93 11.26 3.49
CA PRO A 35 -1.48 10.28 2.57
C PRO A 35 -2.25 9.15 3.28
N ARG A 36 -3.41 8.79 2.76
CA ARG A 36 -4.34 7.78 3.31
C ARG A 36 -4.85 6.87 2.20
N ILE A 37 -5.41 5.70 2.53
CA ILE A 37 -6.07 4.79 1.58
C ILE A 37 -7.14 3.94 2.29
N HIS A 38 -8.30 3.74 1.67
CA HIS A 38 -9.31 2.83 2.22
C HIS A 38 -8.81 1.38 2.17
N ILE A 39 -9.03 0.59 3.21
CA ILE A 39 -8.49 -0.77 3.33
C ILE A 39 -8.94 -1.70 2.19
N ASP A 40 -10.21 -1.61 1.78
CA ASP A 40 -10.73 -2.39 0.65
C ASP A 40 -10.05 -2.01 -0.68
N ASP A 41 -9.75 -0.71 -0.87
CA ASP A 41 -9.07 -0.22 -2.06
C ASP A 41 -7.60 -0.60 -2.08
N ALA A 42 -6.93 -0.58 -0.92
CA ALA A 42 -5.59 -1.10 -0.76
C ALA A 42 -5.54 -2.57 -1.21
N ALA A 43 -6.38 -3.42 -0.62
CA ALA A 43 -6.43 -4.85 -0.94
C ALA A 43 -6.72 -5.11 -2.43
N ARG A 44 -7.73 -4.43 -2.99
CA ARG A 44 -8.09 -4.54 -4.41
C ARG A 44 -6.96 -4.12 -5.34
N ARG A 45 -6.23 -3.06 -5.01
CA ARG A 45 -5.10 -2.54 -5.82
C ARG A 45 -3.81 -3.32 -5.61
N THR A 46 -3.68 -4.14 -4.55
CA THR A 46 -2.55 -5.05 -4.37
C THR A 46 -2.57 -6.19 -5.39
N VAL A 47 -3.75 -6.75 -5.71
CA VAL A 47 -3.86 -7.98 -6.51
C VAL A 47 -3.15 -7.87 -7.87
N PRO A 48 -3.33 -6.80 -8.68
CA PRO A 48 -2.63 -6.67 -9.95
C PRO A 48 -1.10 -6.51 -9.81
N LEU A 49 -0.60 -6.15 -8.63
CA LEU A 49 0.84 -5.96 -8.39
C LEU A 49 1.59 -7.28 -8.21
N LEU A 50 0.87 -8.39 -8.03
CA LEU A 50 1.48 -9.73 -8.00
C LEU A 50 2.13 -10.09 -9.35
N ASP A 51 1.61 -9.54 -10.45
CA ASP A 51 2.11 -9.75 -11.81
C ASP A 51 2.94 -8.56 -12.32
N ALA A 52 3.19 -7.54 -11.49
CA ALA A 52 3.92 -6.35 -11.89
C ALA A 52 5.44 -6.60 -11.91
N ALA A 53 6.14 -5.80 -12.72
CA ALA A 53 7.60 -5.75 -12.68
C ALA A 53 8.10 -5.24 -11.31
N SER A 54 9.29 -5.71 -10.90
CA SER A 54 9.97 -5.26 -9.69
C SER A 54 10.05 -3.73 -9.63
N GLY A 55 9.85 -3.18 -8.44
CA GLY A 55 9.86 -1.74 -8.21
C GLY A 55 9.13 -1.32 -6.95
N VAL A 56 9.08 0.00 -6.74
CA VAL A 56 8.34 0.61 -5.63
C VAL A 56 7.06 1.22 -6.18
N VAL A 57 5.91 0.81 -5.62
CA VAL A 57 4.59 1.35 -5.96
C VAL A 57 4.02 2.02 -4.73
N VAL A 58 3.51 3.24 -4.89
CA VAL A 58 2.83 3.98 -3.82
C VAL A 58 1.33 3.90 -4.06
N LEU A 59 0.59 3.37 -3.07
CA LEU A 59 -0.87 3.29 -3.10
C LEU A 59 -1.46 4.19 -2.02
N THR A 60 -1.98 5.31 -2.47
CA THR A 60 -2.78 6.24 -1.66
C THR A 60 -4.08 6.49 -2.39
N ASP A 61 -5.10 6.93 -1.66
CA ASP A 61 -6.15 7.77 -2.23
C ASP A 61 -5.47 9.06 -2.73
N GLU A 62 -6.04 9.70 -3.74
CA GLU A 62 -5.48 10.92 -4.34
C GLU A 62 -5.07 11.94 -3.27
N PRO A 63 -3.96 12.70 -3.48
CA PRO A 63 -3.56 13.77 -2.57
C PRO A 63 -4.62 14.87 -2.45
#